data_AF-A0A9J6F3U5-F1
#
_entry.id   AF-A0A9J6F3U5-F1
#
_cell.length_a   1.000
_cell.length_b   1.000
_cell.length_c   1.000
_cell.angle_alpha   90.00
_cell.angle_beta   90.00
_cell.angle_gamma   90.00
#
_symmetry.space_group_name_H-M   'P 1'
#
loop_
_entity.id
_entity.type
_entity.pdbx_description
1 polymer ?
#
loop_
_entity_poly.entity_id
_entity_poly.type
_entity_poly.pdbx_seq_one_letter_code
_entity_poly.pdbx_strand_id
1 'polypeptide(L)'
;MIMRDAVVEGSGNLDLLGGGLPYWLLSADRSIGLRTSDPRYLDYVHRYFSKLLPLIHPLLYANGGPVIAVQVENEYGSYAACDYVYTAYLRDIMRHYLGDDVIFYTTDGDNDKYLKCGKLDGAYTTVDFGTGSDVGEAFAVQRRHQERGPLVNSEYYTGWLDHWAEPHSVVSTSVFVSQLDKMLNMNASVNMQVY
;
A
#
# COMPACT_ATOMS: atom_id res chain seq x y z
N MET A 1 7.90 -5.86 15.54
CA MET A 1 7.05 -4.74 16.02
C MET A 1 5.78 -4.81 15.18
N ILE A 2 4.60 -5.02 15.78
CA ILE A 2 3.34 -4.99 15.02
C ILE A 2 3.14 -3.54 14.61
N MET A 3 3.20 -3.26 13.30
CA MET A 3 2.98 -1.91 12.80
C MET A 3 1.48 -1.60 12.94
N ARG A 4 1.17 -0.48 13.60
CA ARG A 4 -0.17 0.11 13.57
C ARG A 4 -0.11 1.18 12.51
N ASP A 5 -0.37 0.79 11.28
CA ASP A 5 -0.29 1.67 10.13
C ASP A 5 -1.55 2.54 10.05
N ALA A 6 -1.37 3.84 9.83
CA ALA A 6 -2.45 4.64 9.25
C ALA A 6 -2.27 4.55 7.74
N VAL A 7 -2.96 3.59 7.14
CA VAL A 7 -3.03 3.49 5.70
C VAL A 7 -3.85 4.68 5.20
N VAL A 8 -3.17 5.74 4.76
CA VAL A 8 -3.79 6.85 4.02
C VAL A 8 -3.85 6.44 2.56
N GLU A 9 -4.76 5.52 2.27
CA GLU A 9 -4.89 4.90 0.97
C GLU A 9 -5.45 5.90 -0.06
N GLY A 10 -4.61 6.23 -1.05
CA GLY A 10 -5.01 6.85 -2.29
C GLY A 10 -5.53 5.78 -3.27
N SER A 11 -6.67 5.18 -2.96
CA SER A 11 -7.46 4.28 -3.81
C SER A 11 -6.81 3.10 -4.53
N GLY A 12 -7.39 1.92 -4.27
CA GLY A 12 -7.30 0.73 -5.13
C GLY A 12 -6.92 -0.49 -4.33
N ASN A 13 -7.89 -1.40 -4.11
CA ASN A 13 -7.75 -2.82 -3.71
C ASN A 13 -8.31 -3.22 -2.35
N LEU A 14 -8.81 -2.30 -1.52
CA LEU A 14 -9.87 -2.68 -0.58
C LEU A 14 -11.14 -3.01 -1.39
N ASP A 15 -11.84 -4.10 -1.05
CA ASP A 15 -13.11 -4.56 -1.66
C ASP A 15 -14.27 -3.56 -1.43
N LEU A 16 -14.04 -2.33 -1.87
CA LEU A 16 -14.86 -1.16 -1.72
C LEU A 16 -15.27 -0.69 -3.12
N LEU A 17 -16.43 -0.05 -3.19
CA LEU A 17 -16.93 0.54 -4.42
C LEU A 17 -15.87 1.49 -5.01
N GLY A 18 -15.46 1.21 -6.26
CA GLY A 18 -14.46 2.02 -6.97
C GLY A 18 -13.07 2.00 -6.34
N GLY A 19 -12.75 1.04 -5.47
CA GLY A 19 -11.48 1.00 -4.74
C GLY A 19 -11.27 2.23 -3.85
N GLY A 20 -12.36 2.84 -3.35
CA GLY A 20 -12.32 4.09 -2.58
C GLY A 20 -12.35 5.37 -3.41
N LEU A 21 -12.26 5.29 -4.75
CA LEU A 21 -12.46 6.45 -5.61
C LEU A 21 -13.92 6.91 -5.58
N PRO A 22 -14.18 8.23 -5.40
CA PRO A 22 -15.54 8.73 -5.46
C PRO A 22 -16.20 8.51 -6.83
N TYR A 23 -17.38 7.88 -6.85
CA TYR A 23 -18.10 7.55 -8.09
C TYR A 23 -18.34 8.75 -9.02
N TRP A 24 -18.45 9.96 -8.45
CA TRP A 24 -18.74 11.17 -9.21
C TRP A 24 -17.58 11.57 -10.13
N LEU A 25 -16.36 11.06 -9.95
CA LEU A 25 -15.24 11.29 -10.88
C LEU A 25 -15.60 10.86 -12.31
N LEU A 26 -16.23 9.69 -12.45
CA LEU A 26 -16.66 9.13 -13.73
C LEU A 26 -17.95 9.77 -14.26
N SER A 27 -18.75 10.38 -13.37
CA SER A 27 -19.94 11.13 -13.76
C SER A 27 -19.60 12.53 -14.27
N ALA A 28 -18.54 13.14 -13.73
CA ALA A 28 -18.04 14.44 -14.16
C ALA A 28 -17.36 14.35 -15.53
N ASP A 29 -16.52 13.33 -15.73
CA ASP A 29 -15.85 13.09 -17.01
C ASP A 29 -15.48 11.62 -17.18
N ARG A 30 -16.06 10.95 -18.18
CA ARG A 30 -15.79 9.52 -18.45
C ARG A 30 -14.41 9.27 -19.07
N SER A 31 -13.73 10.31 -19.54
CA SER A 31 -12.40 10.23 -20.15
C SER A 31 -11.26 10.54 -19.18
N ILE A 32 -11.56 10.74 -17.89
CA ILE A 32 -10.55 11.04 -16.88
C ILE A 32 -9.59 9.86 -16.70
N GLY A 33 -8.29 10.13 -16.76
CA GLY A 33 -7.25 9.16 -16.43
C GLY A 33 -7.17 8.97 -14.92
N LEU A 34 -7.84 7.94 -14.40
CA LEU A 34 -7.75 7.57 -12.98
C LEU A 34 -6.37 6.97 -12.68
N ARG A 35 -5.81 7.28 -11.50
CA ARG A 35 -4.49 6.77 -11.06
C ARG A 35 -3.37 7.06 -12.09
N THR A 36 -3.44 8.22 -12.74
CA THR A 36 -2.42 8.74 -13.65
C THR A 36 -2.14 10.22 -13.38
N SER A 37 -1.20 10.80 -14.12
CA SER A 37 -0.86 12.21 -14.07
C SER A 37 -1.85 13.13 -14.81
N ASP A 38 -3.06 12.63 -15.13
CA ASP A 38 -4.13 13.45 -15.70
C ASP A 38 -4.40 14.66 -14.78
N PRO A 39 -4.20 15.91 -15.23
CA PRO A 39 -4.36 17.09 -14.39
C PRO A 39 -5.75 17.22 -13.75
N ARG A 40 -6.81 16.69 -14.41
CA ARG A 40 -8.17 16.69 -13.86
C ARG A 40 -8.24 15.78 -12.64
N TYR A 41 -7.61 14.60 -12.71
CA TYR A 41 -7.57 13.66 -11.59
C TYR A 41 -6.68 14.20 -10.46
N LEU A 42 -5.49 14.72 -10.79
CA LEU A 42 -4.57 15.30 -9.82
C LEU A 42 -5.16 16.49 -9.06
N ASP A 43 -5.98 17.33 -9.70
CA ASP A 43 -6.70 18.42 -9.03
C ASP A 43 -7.66 17.88 -7.96
N TYR A 44 -8.41 16.82 -8.24
CA TYR A 44 -9.28 16.19 -7.24
C TYR A 44 -8.49 15.52 -6.11
N VAL A 45 -7.40 14.82 -6.43
CA VAL A 45 -6.49 14.23 -5.43
C VAL A 45 -5.93 15.32 -4.52
N HIS A 46 -5.43 16.42 -5.09
CA HIS A 46 -4.91 17.55 -4.31
C HIS A 46 -5.98 18.12 -3.39
N ARG A 47 -7.18 18.41 -3.89
CA ARG A 47 -8.28 18.93 -3.06
C ARG A 47 -8.58 18.01 -1.88
N TYR A 48 -8.62 16.70 -2.11
CA TYR A 48 -8.84 15.71 -1.05
C TYR A 48 -7.68 15.71 -0.04
N PHE A 49 -6.43 15.57 -0.51
CA PHE A 49 -5.24 15.51 0.34
C PHE A 49 -5.00 16.80 1.13
N SER A 50 -5.34 17.97 0.57
CA SER A 50 -5.27 19.26 1.26
C SER A 50 -6.21 19.36 2.47
N LYS A 51 -7.20 18.47 2.56
CA LYS A 51 -8.10 18.35 3.72
C LYS A 51 -7.69 17.22 4.64
N LEU A 52 -7.34 16.06 4.09
CA LEU A 52 -7.00 14.87 4.87
C LEU A 52 -5.66 14.98 5.58
N LEU A 53 -4.59 15.31 4.86
CA LEU A 53 -3.23 15.22 5.39
C LEU A 53 -2.97 16.18 6.56
N PRO A 54 -3.51 17.42 6.60
CA PRO A 54 -3.43 18.25 7.80
C PRO A 54 -4.08 17.65 9.05
N LEU A 55 -5.09 16.80 8.89
CA LEU A 55 -5.72 16.07 10.01
C LEU A 55 -4.85 14.90 10.49
N ILE A 56 -4.05 14.31 9.59
CA ILE A 56 -3.11 13.23 9.91
C ILE A 56 -1.81 13.76 10.52
N HIS A 57 -1.34 14.93 10.12
CA HIS A 57 -0.10 15.53 10.62
C HIS A 57 0.05 15.49 12.17
N PRO A 58 -0.92 15.95 13.00
CA PRO A 58 -0.77 15.86 14.47
C PRO A 58 -0.77 14.43 15.02
N LEU A 59 -1.16 13.42 14.23
CA LEU A 59 -1.17 12.01 14.62
C LEU A 59 0.15 11.30 14.28
N LEU A 60 1.09 11.96 13.60
CA LEU A 60 2.42 11.41 13.31
C LEU A 60 3.17 11.13 14.61
N TYR A 61 3.96 10.05 14.60
CA TYR A 61 4.78 9.65 15.75
C TYR A 61 5.78 10.73 16.15
N ALA A 62 6.37 11.43 15.17
CA ALA A 62 7.22 12.60 15.40
C ALA A 62 6.50 13.73 16.15
N ASN A 63 5.17 13.81 16.04
CA ASN A 63 4.31 14.78 16.71
C ASN A 63 3.63 14.21 17.98
N GLY A 64 4.08 13.04 18.46
CA GLY A 64 3.55 12.37 19.66
C GLY A 64 2.32 11.51 19.43
N GLY A 65 1.91 11.29 18.18
CA GLY A 65 0.78 10.44 17.81
C GLY A 65 1.16 8.98 17.50
N PRO A 66 0.19 8.15 17.06
CA PRO A 66 0.43 6.73 16.81
C PRO A 66 0.93 6.39 15.40
N VAL A 67 0.92 7.32 14.44
CA VAL A 67 1.22 7.04 13.02
C VAL A 67 2.72 6.98 12.77
N ILE A 68 3.26 5.79 12.51
CA ILE A 68 4.70 5.55 12.33
C ILE A 68 5.17 5.54 10.87
N ALA A 69 4.27 5.24 9.94
CA ALA A 69 4.53 5.18 8.51
C ALA A 69 3.24 5.48 7.73
N VAL A 70 3.39 5.94 6.48
CA VAL A 70 2.28 6.29 5.58
C VAL A 70 2.53 5.71 4.20
N GLN A 71 1.57 4.95 3.68
CA GLN A 71 1.66 4.36 2.34
C GLN A 71 1.40 5.42 1.26
N VAL A 72 2.20 5.40 0.20
CA VAL A 72 2.00 6.18 -1.02
C VAL A 72 1.40 5.27 -2.07
N GLU A 73 0.14 5.53 -2.47
CA GLU A 73 -0.59 4.68 -3.41
C GLU A 73 -0.80 3.24 -2.87
N ASN A 74 -1.36 2.33 -3.66
CA ASN A 74 -1.59 0.93 -3.29
C ASN A 74 -1.44 0.00 -4.50
N GLU A 75 -0.46 -0.92 -4.44
CA GLU A 75 -0.17 -1.91 -5.49
C GLU A 75 -0.16 -1.30 -6.90
N TYR A 76 0.50 -0.14 -7.06
CA TYR A 76 0.53 0.56 -8.34
C TYR A 76 1.19 -0.26 -9.44
N GLY A 77 2.06 -1.19 -9.08
CA GLY A 77 2.66 -2.20 -9.94
C GLY A 77 1.66 -3.11 -10.66
N SER A 78 0.48 -3.30 -10.07
CA SER A 78 -0.63 -4.04 -10.67
C SER A 78 -1.48 -3.18 -11.62
N TYR A 79 -1.23 -1.86 -11.68
CA TYR A 79 -1.94 -0.93 -12.55
C TYR A 79 -1.19 -0.69 -13.86
N ALA A 80 -1.90 -0.77 -14.99
CA ALA A 80 -1.29 -0.79 -16.32
C ALA A 80 -0.61 0.53 -16.73
N ALA A 81 -0.95 1.66 -16.11
CA ALA A 81 -0.45 2.97 -16.55
C ALA A 81 1.05 3.16 -16.30
N CYS A 82 1.60 2.59 -15.21
CA CYS A 82 3.02 2.73 -14.84
C CYS A 82 3.50 4.20 -14.88
N ASP A 83 2.68 5.12 -14.38
CA ASP A 83 2.94 6.56 -14.41
C ASP A 83 3.72 7.03 -13.17
N TYR A 84 5.03 7.17 -13.34
CA TYR A 84 5.93 7.65 -12.28
C TYR A 84 5.77 9.14 -11.96
N VAL A 85 5.20 9.94 -12.87
CA VAL A 85 4.92 11.36 -12.60
C VAL A 85 3.78 11.45 -11.58
N TYR A 86 2.79 10.58 -11.71
CA TYR A 86 1.69 10.46 -10.74
C TYR A 86 2.17 10.04 -9.35
N THR A 87 2.90 8.92 -9.22
CA THR A 87 3.32 8.44 -7.90
C THR A 87 4.32 9.39 -7.22
N ALA A 88 5.20 10.03 -7.98
CA ALA A 88 6.06 11.09 -7.47
C ALA A 88 5.25 12.30 -6.98
N TYR A 89 4.22 12.72 -7.72
CA TYR A 89 3.32 13.79 -7.29
C TYR A 89 2.65 13.46 -5.96
N LEU A 90 2.15 12.22 -5.78
CA LEU A 90 1.56 11.78 -4.50
C LEU A 90 2.54 11.84 -3.34
N ARG A 91 3.76 11.31 -3.51
CA ARG A 91 4.80 11.39 -2.48
C ARG A 91 5.11 12.84 -2.13
N ASP A 92 5.24 13.71 -3.12
CA ASP A 92 5.66 15.10 -2.91
C ASP A 92 4.57 15.92 -2.20
N ILE A 93 3.29 15.74 -2.56
CA ILE A 93 2.19 16.39 -1.83
C ILE A 93 2.05 15.80 -0.42
N MET A 94 2.22 14.49 -0.24
CA MET A 94 2.18 13.88 1.09
C MET A 94 3.29 14.42 1.98
N ARG A 95 4.52 14.49 1.46
CA ARG A 95 5.68 15.08 2.13
C ARG A 95 5.48 16.56 2.45
N HIS A 96 4.88 17.32 1.55
CA HIS A 96 4.57 18.74 1.79
C HIS A 96 3.70 18.95 3.05
N TYR A 97 2.70 18.09 3.27
CA TYR A 97 1.79 18.23 4.41
C TYR A 97 2.23 17.47 5.67
N LEU A 98 2.94 16.35 5.53
CA LEU A 98 3.32 15.48 6.65
C LEU A 98 4.76 15.69 7.13
N GLY A 99 5.59 16.41 6.36
CA GLY A 99 7.00 16.63 6.65
C GLY A 99 7.90 15.47 6.22
N ASP A 100 9.20 15.61 6.50
CA ASP A 100 10.23 14.66 6.07
C ASP A 100 10.53 13.57 7.13
N ASP A 101 10.04 13.72 8.36
CA ASP A 101 10.32 12.79 9.47
C ASP A 101 9.47 11.51 9.41
N VAL A 102 8.36 11.51 8.66
CA VAL A 102 7.51 10.32 8.48
C VAL A 102 8.10 9.37 7.44
N ILE A 103 7.98 8.08 7.70
CA ILE A 103 8.39 7.05 6.75
C ILE A 103 7.29 6.89 5.69
N PHE A 104 7.58 7.29 4.45
CA PHE A 104 6.77 6.94 3.30
C PHE A 104 7.15 5.54 2.79
N TYR A 105 6.18 4.72 2.41
CA TYR A 105 6.41 3.40 1.85
C TYR A 105 5.43 3.08 0.71
N THR A 106 5.74 2.09 -0.12
CA THR A 106 4.84 1.53 -1.15
C THR A 106 4.68 0.03 -0.92
N THR A 107 3.52 -0.52 -1.25
CA THR A 107 3.20 -1.96 -1.15
C THR A 107 2.83 -2.49 -2.52
N ASP A 108 3.43 -3.61 -2.93
CA ASP A 108 3.11 -4.35 -4.15
C ASP A 108 3.40 -5.84 -3.98
N GLY A 109 2.73 -6.69 -4.76
CA GLY A 109 2.97 -8.14 -4.73
C GLY A 109 4.44 -8.56 -4.87
N ASP A 110 4.75 -9.72 -4.28
CA ASP A 110 6.06 -10.38 -4.17
C ASP A 110 6.68 -10.88 -5.52
N ASN A 111 6.58 -10.09 -6.58
CA ASN A 111 7.16 -10.37 -7.88
C ASN A 111 7.80 -9.12 -8.52
N ASP A 112 8.98 -9.28 -9.14
CA ASP A 112 9.69 -8.19 -9.82
C ASP A 112 8.83 -7.45 -10.86
N LYS A 113 7.84 -8.12 -11.46
CA LYS A 113 6.93 -7.51 -12.44
C LYS A 113 6.06 -6.41 -11.82
N TYR A 114 5.63 -6.56 -10.56
CA TYR A 114 4.81 -5.58 -9.87
C TYR A 114 5.70 -4.42 -9.40
N LEU A 115 6.82 -4.75 -8.76
CA LEU A 115 7.79 -3.76 -8.28
C LEU A 115 8.43 -2.92 -9.40
N LYS A 116 8.40 -3.39 -10.66
CA LYS A 116 8.83 -2.62 -11.84
C LYS A 116 8.09 -1.28 -11.98
N CYS A 117 6.83 -1.19 -11.57
CA CYS A 117 6.02 0.02 -11.65
C CYS A 117 5.51 0.51 -10.29
N GLY A 118 5.59 -0.33 -9.26
CA GLY A 118 5.11 -0.02 -7.92
C GLY A 118 6.13 0.65 -7.00
N LYS A 119 7.42 0.36 -7.17
CA LYS A 119 8.47 1.01 -6.35
C LYS A 119 8.53 2.51 -6.63
N LEU A 120 8.90 3.30 -5.63
CA LEU A 120 8.99 4.74 -5.77
C LEU A 120 10.22 5.30 -5.05
N ASP A 121 11.07 6.03 -5.79
CA ASP A 121 12.23 6.69 -5.20
C ASP A 121 11.80 7.63 -4.05
N GLY A 122 12.48 7.55 -2.91
CA GLY A 122 12.15 8.34 -1.73
C GLY A 122 10.95 7.82 -0.92
N ALA A 123 10.42 6.63 -1.25
CA ALA A 123 9.56 5.82 -0.40
C ALA A 123 10.20 4.44 -0.21
N TYR A 124 9.96 3.81 0.95
CA TYR A 124 10.47 2.49 1.27
C TYR A 124 9.65 1.40 0.56
N THR A 125 10.29 0.52 -0.19
CA THR A 125 9.58 -0.57 -0.90
C THR A 125 9.27 -1.73 0.06
N THR A 126 7.99 -2.04 0.24
CA THR A 126 7.51 -3.25 0.93
C THR A 126 6.89 -4.21 -0.09
N VAL A 127 6.52 -5.40 0.37
CA VAL A 127 5.78 -6.37 -0.45
C VAL A 127 4.54 -6.85 0.29
N ASP A 128 3.56 -7.34 -0.46
CA ASP A 128 2.47 -8.17 0.07
C ASP A 128 2.57 -9.61 -0.47
N PHE A 129 2.10 -10.56 0.34
CA PHE A 129 1.94 -11.96 -0.05
C PHE A 129 1.17 -12.76 1.01
N GLY A 130 0.44 -13.77 0.56
CA GLY A 130 -0.36 -14.66 1.41
C GLY A 130 0.32 -15.98 1.77
N THR A 131 -0.47 -16.92 2.29
CA THR A 131 0.02 -18.25 2.70
C THR A 131 0.51 -19.14 1.55
N GLY A 132 0.18 -18.79 0.30
CA GLY A 132 0.60 -19.50 -0.91
C GLY A 132 2.04 -19.21 -1.36
N SER A 133 2.67 -18.16 -0.84
CA SER A 133 4.04 -17.78 -1.20
C SER A 133 5.09 -18.46 -0.32
N ASP A 134 6.31 -18.61 -0.87
CA ASP A 134 7.48 -18.91 -0.06
C ASP A 134 8.02 -17.62 0.57
N VAL A 135 8.10 -17.58 1.90
CA VAL A 135 8.51 -16.39 2.67
C VAL A 135 9.93 -15.93 2.32
N GLY A 136 10.85 -16.87 2.07
CA GLY A 136 12.23 -16.56 1.74
C GLY A 136 12.35 -15.92 0.37
N GLU A 137 11.68 -16.51 -0.63
CA GLU A 137 11.65 -15.98 -2.00
C GLU A 137 10.93 -14.63 -2.07
N ALA A 138 9.81 -14.47 -1.37
CA ALA A 138 9.07 -13.22 -1.33
C ALA A 138 9.91 -12.07 -0.75
N PHE A 139 10.62 -12.31 0.36
CA PHE A 139 11.53 -11.30 0.91
C PHE A 139 12.82 -11.13 0.10
N ALA A 140 13.26 -12.15 -0.64
CA ALA A 140 14.35 -11.99 -1.60
C ALA A 140 13.95 -11.04 -2.74
N VAL A 141 12.67 -11.04 -3.16
CA VAL A 141 12.13 -10.06 -4.10
C VAL A 141 12.19 -8.66 -3.50
N GLN A 142 11.70 -8.45 -2.27
CA GLN A 142 11.80 -7.15 -1.59
C GLN A 142 13.26 -6.66 -1.56
N ARG A 143 14.22 -7.53 -1.22
CA ARG A 143 15.64 -7.17 -1.12
C ARG A 143 16.28 -6.74 -2.44
N ARG A 144 15.79 -7.21 -3.59
CA ARG A 144 16.26 -6.75 -4.91
C ARG A 144 15.85 -5.31 -5.21
N HIS A 145 14.73 -4.85 -4.64
CA HIS A 145 14.20 -3.49 -4.84
C HIS A 145 14.41 -2.58 -3.64
N GLN A 146 14.85 -3.13 -2.51
CA GLN A 146 15.20 -2.42 -1.29
C GLN A 146 16.33 -3.14 -0.55
N GLU A 147 17.56 -2.81 -0.94
CA GLU A 147 18.79 -3.49 -0.51
C GLU A 147 18.97 -3.50 1.01
N ARG A 148 18.45 -2.48 1.72
CA ARG A 148 18.65 -2.26 3.15
C ARG A 148 17.35 -1.85 3.84
N GLY A 149 17.29 -2.08 5.15
CA GLY A 149 16.12 -1.76 6.00
C GLY A 149 15.36 -3.03 6.43
N PRO A 150 14.21 -2.89 7.11
CA PRO A 150 13.43 -4.02 7.59
C PRO A 150 12.80 -4.86 6.47
N LEU A 151 12.65 -6.17 6.68
CA LEU A 151 11.72 -6.95 5.87
C LEU A 151 10.30 -6.58 6.30
N VAL A 152 9.41 -6.36 5.33
CA VAL A 152 8.04 -5.93 5.62
C VAL A 152 7.08 -6.64 4.69
N ASN A 153 6.18 -7.44 5.26
CA ASN A 153 4.96 -7.88 4.59
C ASN A 153 3.82 -6.94 5.02
N SER A 154 3.43 -6.02 4.13
CA SER A 154 2.41 -4.99 4.42
C SER A 154 0.99 -5.53 4.36
N GLU A 155 0.76 -6.68 3.72
CA GLU A 155 -0.54 -7.35 3.71
C GLU A 155 -0.36 -8.87 3.75
N TYR A 156 -0.37 -9.41 4.97
CA TYR A 156 -0.33 -10.85 5.17
C TYR A 156 -1.73 -11.42 5.31
N TYR A 157 -2.19 -12.09 4.25
CA TYR A 157 -3.58 -12.49 4.11
C TYR A 157 -4.01 -13.60 5.10
N THR A 158 -4.89 -13.26 6.05
CA THR A 158 -5.47 -14.17 7.06
C THR A 158 -6.62 -15.02 6.52
N GLY A 159 -7.20 -14.57 5.41
CA GLY A 159 -8.31 -15.15 4.67
C GLY A 159 -8.24 -14.68 3.23
N TRP A 160 -9.36 -14.70 2.52
CA TRP A 160 -9.47 -14.08 1.20
C TRP A 160 -10.89 -13.55 1.00
N LEU A 161 -11.07 -12.68 0.01
CA LEU A 161 -12.38 -12.19 -0.39
C LEU A 161 -13.26 -13.30 -0.95
N ASP A 162 -14.57 -13.10 -0.86
CA ASP A 162 -15.59 -13.97 -1.46
C ASP A 162 -16.24 -13.25 -2.64
N HIS A 163 -16.66 -14.02 -3.64
CA HIS A 163 -17.58 -13.56 -4.68
C HIS A 163 -18.95 -14.21 -4.53
N TRP A 164 -19.97 -13.50 -5.02
CA TRP A 164 -21.32 -14.04 -5.06
C TRP A 164 -21.37 -15.37 -5.82
N ALA A 165 -21.99 -16.37 -5.19
CA ALA A 165 -22.16 -17.72 -5.72
C ALA A 165 -20.87 -18.54 -5.91
N GLU A 166 -19.73 -18.07 -5.40
CA GLU A 166 -18.50 -18.87 -5.27
C GLU A 166 -18.43 -19.56 -3.89
N PRO A 167 -17.67 -20.66 -3.75
CA PRO A 167 -17.39 -21.24 -2.44
C PRO A 167 -16.67 -20.24 -1.53
N HIS A 168 -17.03 -20.24 -0.24
CA HIS A 168 -16.37 -19.40 0.77
C HIS A 168 -14.87 -19.68 0.84
N SER A 169 -14.08 -18.61 0.78
CA SER A 169 -12.63 -18.62 0.88
C SER A 169 -12.18 -18.92 2.31
N VAL A 170 -11.30 -19.93 2.46
CA VAL A 170 -10.74 -20.32 3.77
C VAL A 170 -9.24 -20.49 3.66
N VAL A 171 -8.51 -19.88 4.59
CA VAL A 171 -7.07 -20.11 4.79
C VAL A 171 -6.87 -21.01 6.01
N SER A 172 -5.99 -22.00 5.89
CA SER A 172 -5.68 -22.91 6.99
C SER A 172 -4.91 -22.19 8.10
N THR A 173 -5.43 -22.21 9.33
CA THR A 173 -4.78 -21.63 10.51
C THR A 173 -3.36 -22.18 10.71
N SER A 174 -3.13 -23.48 10.48
CA SER A 174 -1.80 -24.08 10.68
C SER A 174 -0.78 -23.58 9.65
N VAL A 175 -1.20 -23.38 8.40
CA VAL A 175 -0.34 -22.82 7.35
C VAL A 175 -0.07 -21.34 7.65
N PHE A 176 -1.10 -20.60 8.06
CA PHE A 176 -0.98 -19.20 8.43
C PHE A 176 0.03 -19.00 9.58
N VAL A 177 -0.16 -19.69 10.71
CA VAL A 177 0.75 -19.58 11.86
C VAL A 177 2.17 -20.00 11.50
N SER A 178 2.32 -21.08 10.71
CA SER A 178 3.66 -21.53 10.28
C SER A 178 4.41 -20.50 9.44
N GLN A 179 3.73 -19.83 8.50
CA GLN A 179 4.36 -18.78 7.68
C GLN A 179 4.60 -17.50 8.49
N LEU A 180 3.68 -17.13 9.39
CA LEU A 180 3.87 -16.02 10.33
C LEU A 180 5.12 -16.23 11.21
N ASP A 181 5.28 -17.43 11.78
CA ASP A 181 6.45 -17.77 12.60
C ASP A 181 7.75 -17.64 11.80
N LYS A 182 7.77 -18.05 10.52
CA LYS A 182 8.93 -17.86 9.65
C LYS A 182 9.25 -16.38 9.47
N MET A 183 8.25 -15.54 9.16
CA MET A 183 8.44 -14.10 8.99
C MET A 183 8.96 -13.44 10.27
N LEU A 184 8.40 -13.81 11.42
CA LEU A 184 8.83 -13.29 12.72
C LEU A 184 10.25 -13.74 13.09
N ASN A 185 10.62 -14.99 12.80
CA ASN A 185 12.00 -15.49 12.99
C ASN A 185 13.02 -14.80 12.07
N MET A 186 12.59 -14.27 10.94
CA MET A 186 13.40 -13.40 10.07
C MET A 186 13.43 -11.93 10.56
N ASN A 187 12.82 -11.63 11.70
CA ASN A 187 12.66 -10.28 12.25
C ASN A 187 11.95 -9.32 11.29
N ALA A 188 11.03 -9.83 10.47
CA ALA A 188 10.19 -9.03 9.59
C ALA A 188 9.08 -8.32 10.38
N SER A 189 8.69 -7.14 9.92
CA SER A 189 7.41 -6.52 10.28
C SER A 189 6.32 -7.13 9.41
N VAL A 190 5.16 -7.39 10.01
CA VAL A 190 4.02 -8.02 9.33
C VAL A 190 2.73 -7.31 9.76
N ASN A 191 1.91 -6.94 8.79
CA ASN A 191 0.53 -6.51 9.00
C ASN A 191 -0.42 -7.63 8.57
N MET A 192 -1.35 -8.02 9.43
CA MET A 192 -2.30 -9.12 9.17
C MET A 192 -3.56 -8.56 8.49
N GLN A 193 -3.83 -8.97 7.25
CA GLN A 193 -4.91 -8.46 6.43
C GLN A 193 -5.94 -9.57 6.15
N VAL A 194 -7.12 -9.63 6.76
CA VAL A 194 -7.73 -8.71 7.73
C VAL A 194 -7.62 -9.34 9.14
N TYR A 195 -7.37 -8.54 10.18
CA TYR A 195 -7.29 -9.02 11.57
C TYR A 195 -8.66 -9.18 12.22
#